data_AF-A0A6C0K588-F1
#
_entry.id   AF-A0A6C0K588-F1
#
_cell.length_a   1.000
_cell.length_b   1.000
_cell.length_c   1.000
_cell.angle_alpha   90.00
_cell.angle_beta   90.00
_cell.angle_gamma   90.00
#
_symmetry.space_group_name_H-M   'P 1'
#
loop_
_entity.id
_entity.type
_entity.pdbx_description
1 polymer ?
#
loop_
_entity_poly.entity_id
_entity_poly.type
_entity_poly.pdbx_seq_one_letter_code
_entity_poly.pdbx_strand_id
1 'polypeptide(L)'
;MAKTTHAYTVHAIKLTAGDAVRVTGNIAIFSVFYTLAGALLSYVLYYLFDVYNDKNKEWEEKGLSYQVFDVSLEIAIIGIVAFWLVYSINVSAPIIPVRRGLENFVDSYTAGLFFMFAMFIFLGDLTNKLKYIFDTFLGSYFDTIFPEEGSILDGTLRYSKKQKEGK
;
A
#
# COMPACT_ATOMS: atom_id res chain seq x y z
N MET A 1 41.64 28.68 12.61
CA MET A 1 40.89 27.46 12.97
C MET A 1 39.44 27.67 12.59
N ALA A 2 38.96 27.00 11.54
CA ALA A 2 37.57 27.11 11.11
C ALA A 2 36.65 26.33 12.05
N LYS A 3 35.64 26.99 12.60
CA LYS A 3 34.56 26.38 13.38
C LYS A 3 33.60 25.72 12.39
N THR A 4 33.62 24.40 12.30
CA THR A 4 32.59 23.62 11.59
C THR A 4 31.30 23.65 12.41
N THR A 5 30.45 24.63 12.13
CA THR A 5 29.08 24.69 12.66
C THR A 5 28.21 23.73 11.87
N HIS A 6 27.98 22.53 12.38
CA HIS A 6 26.96 21.63 11.82
C HIS A 6 25.56 22.22 12.13
N ALA A 7 24.77 22.50 11.10
CA ALA A 7 23.45 23.13 11.20
C ALA A 7 22.36 22.22 11.80
N TYR A 8 22.65 20.95 12.03
CA TYR A 8 21.75 19.99 12.63
C TYR A 8 22.55 18.91 13.37
N THR A 9 22.34 18.80 14.67
CA THR A 9 22.69 17.58 15.42
C THR A 9 21.66 16.53 15.06
N VAL A 10 22.01 15.58 14.18
CA VAL A 10 21.26 14.33 14.06
C VAL A 10 21.42 13.62 15.40
N HIS A 11 20.46 13.78 16.30
CA HIS A 11 20.42 12.97 17.51
C HIS A 11 20.25 11.52 17.07
N ALA A 12 21.34 10.77 17.04
CA ALA A 12 21.29 9.32 16.87
C ALA A 12 20.47 8.77 18.05
N ILE A 13 19.19 8.51 17.82
CA ILE A 13 18.28 7.99 18.83
C ILE A 13 18.79 6.59 19.18
N LYS A 14 19.51 6.47 20.30
CA LYS A 14 19.87 5.17 20.86
C LYS A 14 18.61 4.60 21.50
N LEU A 15 18.05 3.57 20.87
CA LEU A 15 16.95 2.77 21.40
C LEU A 15 17.46 1.92 22.55
N THR A 16 16.85 2.03 23.73
CA THR A 16 17.06 1.05 24.80
C THR A 16 16.16 -0.17 24.58
N ALA A 17 16.46 -1.30 25.22
CA ALA A 17 15.59 -2.49 25.15
C ALA A 17 14.16 -2.20 25.66
N GLY A 18 14.02 -1.36 26.69
CA GLY A 18 12.71 -0.94 27.20
C GLY A 18 11.96 -0.02 26.22
N ASP A 19 12.67 0.88 25.53
CA ASP A 19 12.09 1.71 24.47
C ASP A 19 11.62 0.81 23.31
N ALA A 20 12.42 -0.18 22.92
CA ALA A 20 12.10 -1.12 21.85
C ALA A 20 10.77 -1.84 22.14
N VAL A 21 10.62 -2.46 23.31
CA VAL A 21 9.40 -3.20 23.67
C VAL A 21 8.15 -2.31 23.63
N ARG A 22 8.25 -1.06 24.11
CA ARG A 22 7.12 -0.11 24.12
C ARG A 22 6.75 0.36 22.73
N VAL A 23 7.76 0.61 21.89
CA VAL A 23 7.58 0.94 20.47
C VAL A 23 6.89 -0.23 19.74
N THR A 24 7.41 -1.45 19.88
CA THR A 24 6.85 -2.63 19.23
C THR A 24 5.44 -2.94 19.72
N GLY A 25 5.15 -2.71 21.00
CA GLY A 25 3.81 -2.86 21.57
C GLY A 25 2.79 -1.88 20.98
N ASN A 26 3.11 -0.58 20.89
CA ASN A 26 2.25 0.39 20.21
C ASN A 26 2.05 0.03 18.74
N ILE A 27 3.12 -0.40 18.06
CA ILE A 27 3.04 -0.87 16.67
C ILE A 27 2.02 -1.99 16.56
N ALA A 28 2.12 -3.05 17.36
CA ALA A 28 1.21 -4.19 17.30
C ALA A 28 -0.26 -3.81 17.55
N ILE A 29 -0.51 -2.87 18.48
CA ILE A 29 -1.88 -2.40 18.76
C ILE A 29 -2.41 -1.57 17.58
N PHE A 30 -1.64 -0.60 17.11
CA PHE A 30 -2.02 0.23 15.97
C PHE A 30 -2.21 -0.59 14.71
N SER A 31 -1.40 -1.62 14.50
CA SER A 31 -1.54 -2.59 13.42
C SER A 31 -2.95 -3.20 13.39
N VAL A 32 -3.45 -3.68 14.53
CA VAL A 32 -4.80 -4.25 14.61
C VAL A 32 -5.86 -3.19 14.27
N PHE A 33 -5.73 -1.97 14.80
CA PHE A 33 -6.67 -0.87 14.50
C PHE A 33 -6.67 -0.49 13.02
N TYR A 34 -5.50 -0.34 12.41
CA TYR A 34 -5.35 -0.03 10.99
C TYR A 34 -5.90 -1.15 10.11
N THR A 35 -5.70 -2.42 10.48
CA THR A 35 -6.30 -3.55 9.77
C THR A 35 -7.83 -3.52 9.84
N LEU A 36 -8.42 -3.26 11.01
CA LEU A 36 -9.87 -3.17 11.14
C LEU A 36 -10.45 -1.99 10.35
N ALA A 37 -9.79 -0.84 10.38
CA ALA A 37 -10.17 0.32 9.58
C ALA A 37 -10.07 0.04 8.07
N GLY A 38 -8.99 -0.62 7.64
CA GLY A 38 -8.81 -1.06 6.25
C GLY A 38 -9.86 -2.08 5.81
N ALA A 39 -10.21 -3.04 6.67
CA ALA A 39 -11.26 -4.01 6.40
C ALA A 39 -12.65 -3.36 6.28
N LEU A 40 -12.96 -2.40 7.16
CA LEU A 40 -14.19 -1.62 7.06
C LEU A 40 -14.24 -0.78 5.78
N LEU A 41 -13.14 -0.12 5.43
CA LEU A 41 -13.04 0.66 4.20
C LEU A 41 -13.20 -0.24 2.96
N SER A 42 -12.53 -1.38 2.92
CA SER A 42 -12.65 -2.37 1.83
C SER A 42 -14.10 -2.86 1.70
N TYR A 43 -14.76 -3.15 2.82
CA TYR A 43 -16.18 -3.51 2.83
C TYR A 43 -17.07 -2.40 2.26
N VAL A 44 -16.83 -1.14 2.61
CA VAL A 44 -17.58 0.00 2.06
C VAL A 44 -17.34 0.14 0.56
N LEU A 45 -16.09 0.06 0.11
CA LEU A 45 -15.73 0.17 -1.32
C LEU A 45 -16.36 -0.96 -2.15
N TYR A 46 -16.39 -2.19 -1.61
CA TYR A 46 -17.04 -3.34 -2.25
C TYR A 46 -18.53 -3.08 -2.58
N TYR A 47 -19.24 -2.32 -1.75
CA TYR A 47 -20.63 -1.96 -2.03
C TYR A 47 -20.79 -0.69 -2.88
N LEU A 48 -19.75 0.14 -2.96
CA LEU A 48 -19.82 1.45 -3.61
C LEU A 48 -19.35 1.40 -5.07
N PHE A 49 -18.49 0.44 -5.42
CA PHE A 49 -17.86 0.29 -6.72
C PHE A 49 -18.16 -1.09 -7.32
N ASP A 50 -18.08 -1.18 -8.65
CA ASP A 50 -18.27 -2.46 -9.33
C ASP A 50 -17.07 -3.38 -9.05
N VAL A 51 -17.36 -4.63 -8.74
CA VAL A 51 -16.34 -5.63 -8.44
C VAL A 51 -15.72 -6.14 -9.73
N TYR A 52 -14.40 -6.24 -9.76
CA TYR A 52 -13.69 -6.97 -10.80
C TYR A 52 -13.98 -8.47 -10.67
N ASN A 53 -14.66 -9.03 -11.68
CA ASN A 53 -15.06 -10.42 -11.68
C ASN A 53 -14.73 -11.08 -13.02
N ASP A 54 -13.81 -12.05 -13.01
CA ASP A 54 -13.43 -12.82 -14.20
C ASP A 54 -14.61 -13.55 -14.86
N LYS A 55 -15.67 -13.85 -14.10
CA LYS A 55 -16.89 -14.52 -14.60
C LYS A 55 -17.95 -13.54 -15.10
N ASN A 56 -17.94 -12.30 -14.60
CA ASN A 56 -18.90 -11.26 -14.98
C ASN A 56 -18.15 -9.96 -15.30
N LYS A 57 -17.82 -9.79 -16.57
CA LYS A 57 -16.93 -8.73 -17.09
C LYS A 57 -17.62 -7.35 -17.21
N GLU A 58 -18.68 -7.10 -16.44
CA GLU A 58 -19.46 -5.86 -16.49
C GLU A 58 -18.59 -4.60 -16.37
N TRP A 59 -17.53 -4.63 -15.56
CA TRP A 59 -16.59 -3.51 -15.43
C TRP A 59 -15.61 -3.42 -16.60
N GLU A 60 -15.10 -4.54 -17.11
CA GLU A 60 -14.17 -4.59 -18.24
C GLU A 60 -14.81 -4.13 -19.56
N GLU A 61 -16.12 -4.37 -19.71
CA GLU A 61 -16.88 -3.96 -20.89
C GLU A 61 -17.16 -2.45 -20.93
N LYS A 62 -16.92 -1.73 -19.83
CA LYS A 62 -17.08 -0.27 -19.79
C LYS A 62 -15.93 0.42 -20.52
N GLY A 63 -16.19 1.64 -20.98
CA GLY A 63 -15.19 2.44 -21.67
C GLY A 63 -13.95 2.71 -20.81
N LEU A 64 -12.78 2.77 -21.45
CA LEU A 64 -11.50 2.95 -20.75
C LEU A 64 -11.44 4.23 -19.89
N SER A 65 -12.11 5.30 -20.31
CA SER A 65 -12.25 6.52 -19.50
C SER A 65 -13.02 6.30 -18.20
N TYR A 66 -14.06 5.46 -18.24
CA TYR A 66 -14.80 5.05 -17.05
C TYR A 66 -13.90 4.24 -16.11
N GLN A 67 -13.18 3.24 -16.63
CA GLN A 67 -12.30 2.37 -15.84
C GLN A 67 -11.20 3.17 -15.12
N VAL A 68 -10.54 4.09 -15.84
CA VAL A 68 -9.51 4.96 -15.25
C VAL A 68 -10.12 5.88 -14.19
N PHE A 69 -11.30 6.45 -14.46
CA PHE A 69 -11.97 7.33 -13.50
C PHE A 69 -12.42 6.58 -12.24
N ASP A 70 -13.01 5.40 -12.41
CA ASP A 70 -13.45 4.50 -11.34
C ASP A 70 -12.29 4.16 -10.39
N VAL A 71 -11.19 3.66 -10.96
CA VAL A 71 -9.97 3.35 -10.19
C VAL A 71 -9.36 4.60 -9.55
N SER A 72 -9.36 5.73 -10.25
CA SER A 72 -8.84 6.99 -9.69
C SER A 72 -9.68 7.47 -8.50
N LEU A 73 -11.01 7.30 -8.57
CA LEU A 73 -11.93 7.67 -7.51
C LEU A 73 -11.79 6.74 -6.30
N GLU A 74 -11.67 5.42 -6.53
CA GLU A 74 -11.36 4.46 -5.47
C GLU A 74 -10.08 4.86 -4.72
N ILE A 75 -8.99 5.12 -5.45
CA ILE A 75 -7.70 5.53 -4.88
C ILE A 75 -7.81 6.88 -4.14
N ALA A 76 -8.58 7.83 -4.66
CA ALA A 76 -8.78 9.12 -4.01
C ALA A 76 -9.53 8.98 -2.68
N ILE A 77 -10.63 8.20 -2.64
CA ILE A 77 -11.38 7.93 -1.41
C ILE A 77 -10.50 7.25 -0.38
N ILE A 78 -9.74 6.24 -0.82
CA ILE A 78 -8.73 5.57 -0.03
C ILE A 78 -7.78 6.58 0.61
N GLY A 79 -7.17 7.47 -0.19
CA GLY A 79 -6.19 8.45 0.29
C GLY A 79 -6.79 9.46 1.26
N ILE A 80 -8.03 9.90 1.04
CA ILE A 80 -8.73 10.83 1.93
C ILE A 80 -9.03 10.15 3.27
N VAL A 81 -9.59 8.94 3.26
CA VAL A 81 -9.90 8.20 4.49
C VAL A 81 -8.62 7.87 5.26
N ALA A 82 -7.55 7.49 4.54
CA ALA A 82 -6.22 7.30 5.11
C ALA A 82 -5.76 8.50 5.92
N PHE A 83 -5.78 9.67 5.28
CA PHE A 83 -5.29 10.91 5.86
C PHE A 83 -6.05 11.21 7.16
N TRP A 84 -7.38 11.15 7.13
CA TRP A 84 -8.18 11.44 8.30
C TRP A 84 -8.02 10.42 9.41
N LEU A 85 -7.92 9.13 9.08
CA LEU A 85 -7.67 8.05 10.05
C LEU A 85 -6.34 8.27 10.78
N VAL A 86 -5.28 8.52 10.02
CA VAL A 86 -3.94 8.77 10.56
C VAL A 86 -3.92 10.06 11.38
N TYR A 87 -4.55 11.13 10.90
CA TYR A 87 -4.67 12.38 11.64
C TYR A 87 -5.37 12.18 12.99
N SER A 88 -6.51 11.47 13.03
CA SER A 88 -7.25 11.21 14.26
C SER A 88 -6.46 10.37 15.27
N ILE A 89 -5.71 9.37 14.80
CA ILE A 89 -4.88 8.53 15.68
C ILE A 89 -3.70 9.34 16.22
N ASN A 90 -3.03 10.14 15.39
CA ASN A 90 -1.87 10.94 15.80
C ASN A 90 -2.23 12.08 16.77
N VAL A 91 -3.46 12.60 16.72
CA VAL A 91 -3.96 13.58 17.70
C VAL A 91 -4.31 12.90 19.03
N SER A 92 -4.48 11.58 19.04
CA SER A 92 -4.74 10.80 20.26
C SER A 92 -3.43 10.42 20.94
N ALA A 93 -3.38 10.46 22.27
CA ALA A 93 -2.16 10.10 23.01
C ALA A 93 -1.75 8.62 22.76
N PRO A 94 -0.45 8.30 22.66
CA PRO A 94 0.03 6.92 22.53
C PRO A 94 -0.50 6.05 23.68
N ILE A 95 -0.97 4.84 23.37
CA ILE A 95 -1.55 3.94 24.37
C ILE A 95 -0.50 3.52 25.40
N ILE A 96 0.73 3.23 24.95
CA ILE A 96 1.86 2.94 25.82
C ILE A 96 2.82 4.15 25.79
N PRO A 97 3.09 4.80 26.94
CA PRO A 97 3.96 5.97 26.99
C PRO A 97 5.38 5.67 26.50
N VAL A 98 5.86 6.44 25.53
CA VAL A 98 7.21 6.30 24.95
C VAL A 98 8.06 7.51 25.36
N ARG A 99 9.39 7.43 25.21
CA ARG A 99 10.26 8.58 25.47
C ARG A 99 10.01 9.67 24.41
N ARG A 100 9.95 10.94 24.85
CA ARG A 100 9.86 12.11 23.97
C ARG A 100 10.85 12.00 22.80
N GLY A 101 10.35 12.10 21.58
CA GLY A 101 11.13 11.97 20.34
C GLY A 101 11.00 10.61 19.63
N LEU A 102 10.65 9.52 20.33
CA LEU A 102 10.28 8.25 19.69
C LEU A 102 8.78 8.20 19.35
N GLU A 103 7.94 8.93 20.08
CA GLU A 103 6.48 9.00 19.86
C GLU A 103 6.17 9.41 18.41
N ASN A 104 6.66 10.57 17.97
CA ASN A 104 6.48 11.06 16.60
C ASN A 104 7.01 10.11 15.52
N PHE A 105 8.06 9.34 15.83
CA PHE A 105 8.64 8.38 14.91
C PHE A 105 7.75 7.14 14.77
N VAL A 106 7.28 6.59 15.89
CA VAL A 106 6.35 5.45 15.88
C VAL A 106 5.04 5.83 15.21
N ASP A 107 4.49 6.97 15.57
CA ASP A 107 3.18 7.41 15.08
C ASP A 107 3.23 7.65 13.55
N SER A 108 4.22 8.39 13.06
CA SER A 108 4.30 8.70 11.62
C SER A 108 4.75 7.52 10.75
N TYR A 109 5.67 6.68 11.23
CA TYR A 109 6.23 5.57 10.43
C TYR A 109 5.28 4.37 10.40
N THR A 110 4.67 4.04 11.54
CA THR A 110 3.76 2.90 11.66
C THR A 110 2.44 3.16 10.97
N ALA A 111 1.89 4.37 11.13
CA ALA A 111 0.66 4.75 10.45
C ALA A 111 0.80 4.68 8.92
N GLY A 112 1.89 5.20 8.37
CA GLY A 112 2.11 5.24 6.92
C GLY A 112 2.32 3.86 6.30
N LEU A 113 3.23 3.05 6.85
CA LEU A 113 3.55 1.73 6.29
C LEU A 113 2.43 0.71 6.54
N PHE A 114 1.84 0.72 7.74
CA PHE A 114 0.82 -0.26 8.08
C PHE A 114 -0.49 -0.01 7.33
N PHE A 115 -0.86 1.26 7.15
CA PHE A 115 -1.99 1.62 6.30
C PHE A 115 -1.72 1.23 4.84
N MET A 116 -0.56 1.56 4.28
CA MET A 116 -0.22 1.22 2.89
C MET A 116 -0.24 -0.30 2.66
N PHE A 117 0.29 -1.09 3.59
CA PHE A 117 0.23 -2.56 3.48
C PHE A 117 -1.18 -3.11 3.69
N ALA A 118 -1.96 -2.61 4.65
CA ALA A 118 -3.35 -3.02 4.83
C ALA A 118 -4.21 -2.68 3.60
N MET A 119 -3.98 -1.51 3.02
CA MET A 119 -4.59 -1.07 1.77
C MET A 119 -4.29 -2.02 0.60
N PHE A 120 -3.04 -2.43 0.43
CA PHE A 120 -2.65 -3.34 -0.65
C PHE A 120 -3.10 -4.78 -0.40
N ILE A 121 -3.06 -5.26 0.85
CA ILE A 121 -3.36 -6.67 1.19
C ILE A 121 -4.86 -6.97 1.14
N PHE A 122 -5.73 -6.00 1.39
CA PHE A 122 -7.19 -6.20 1.46
C PHE A 122 -7.98 -5.72 0.22
N LEU A 123 -7.28 -5.33 -0.86
CA LEU A 123 -7.86 -4.94 -2.15
C LEU A 123 -7.39 -5.88 -3.26
N GLY A 124 -7.81 -7.15 -3.17
CA GLY A 124 -7.66 -8.10 -4.28
C GLY A 124 -8.34 -7.59 -5.55
N ASP A 125 -9.46 -6.88 -5.39
CA ASP A 125 -10.25 -6.33 -6.50
C ASP A 125 -9.54 -5.20 -7.26
N LEU A 126 -9.13 -4.14 -6.55
CA LEU A 126 -8.36 -3.05 -7.13
C LEU A 126 -7.00 -3.53 -7.68
N THR A 127 -6.38 -4.54 -7.05
CA THR A 127 -5.17 -5.16 -7.62
C THR A 127 -5.46 -5.76 -8.99
N ASN A 128 -6.59 -6.45 -9.16
CA ASN A 128 -6.98 -7.00 -10.45
C ASN A 128 -7.35 -5.91 -11.46
N LYS A 129 -8.10 -4.87 -11.06
CA LYS A 129 -8.39 -3.70 -11.91
C LYS A 129 -7.12 -3.00 -12.39
N LEU A 130 -6.15 -2.77 -11.49
CA LEU A 130 -4.87 -2.16 -11.82
C LEU A 130 -4.06 -3.05 -12.76
N LYS A 131 -4.05 -4.36 -12.52
CA LYS A 131 -3.39 -5.32 -13.42
C LYS A 131 -4.00 -5.25 -14.82
N TYR A 132 -5.33 -5.21 -14.95
CA TYR A 132 -6.02 -5.08 -16.22
C TYR A 132 -5.67 -3.77 -16.95
N ILE A 133 -5.70 -2.64 -16.24
CA ILE A 133 -5.33 -1.34 -16.82
C ILE A 133 -3.87 -1.35 -17.28
N PHE A 134 -2.94 -1.84 -16.46
CA PHE A 134 -1.53 -1.90 -16.84
C PHE A 134 -1.28 -2.87 -17.99
N ASP A 135 -1.96 -4.00 -18.06
CA ASP A 135 -1.87 -4.92 -19.19
C ASP A 135 -2.39 -4.26 -20.48
N THR A 136 -3.49 -3.52 -20.39
CA THR A 136 -4.06 -2.77 -21.53
C THR A 136 -3.09 -1.73 -22.08
N PHE A 137 -2.36 -1.01 -21.23
CA PHE A 137 -1.44 0.06 -21.66
C PHE A 137 -0.02 -0.41 -21.95
N LEU A 138 0.47 -1.38 -21.19
CA LEU A 138 1.89 -1.76 -21.12
C LEU A 138 2.13 -3.23 -21.46
N GLY A 139 1.09 -4.06 -21.50
CA GLY A 139 1.19 -5.51 -21.70
C GLY A 139 2.01 -5.88 -22.93
N SER A 140 1.72 -5.26 -24.09
CA SER A 140 2.47 -5.52 -25.33
C SER A 140 3.98 -5.23 -25.22
N TYR A 141 4.37 -4.19 -24.48
CA TYR A 141 5.77 -3.85 -24.27
C TYR A 141 6.44 -4.79 -23.26
N PHE A 142 5.75 -5.10 -22.17
CA PHE A 142 6.27 -5.98 -21.13
C PHE A 142 6.34 -7.43 -21.58
N ASP A 143 5.38 -7.93 -22.35
CA ASP A 143 5.38 -9.27 -22.94
C ASP A 143 6.56 -9.53 -23.87
N THR A 144 7.10 -8.47 -24.45
CA THR A 144 8.29 -8.56 -25.31
C THR A 144 9.58 -8.73 -24.50
N ILE A 145 9.62 -8.21 -23.27
CA ILE A 145 10.82 -8.10 -22.42
C ILE A 145 10.83 -9.16 -21.32
N PHE A 146 9.65 -9.52 -20.81
CA PHE A 146 9.48 -10.39 -19.65
C PHE A 146 8.69 -11.65 -20.01
N PRO A 147 9.22 -12.84 -19.64
CA PRO A 147 8.51 -14.10 -19.84
C PRO A 147 7.28 -14.18 -18.92
N GLU A 148 6.15 -14.61 -19.49
CA GLU A 148 4.85 -14.70 -18.80
C GLU A 148 4.80 -15.83 -17.75
N GLU A 149 5.56 -16.91 -17.94
CA GLU A 149 5.50 -18.11 -17.10
C GLU A 149 6.79 -18.32 -16.30
N GLY A 150 6.65 -18.91 -15.11
CA GLY A 150 7.77 -19.35 -14.26
C GLY A 150 8.14 -18.36 -13.17
N SER A 151 9.23 -18.66 -12.45
CA SER A 151 9.77 -17.81 -11.40
C SER A 151 11.26 -17.52 -11.63
N ILE A 152 11.70 -16.34 -11.22
CA ILE A 152 13.13 -15.98 -11.21
C ILE A 152 13.87 -16.86 -10.19
N LEU A 153 13.20 -17.25 -9.11
CA LEU A 153 13.81 -17.93 -7.97
C LEU A 153 14.17 -19.39 -8.26
N ASP A 154 13.47 -20.05 -9.18
CA ASP A 154 13.72 -21.42 -9.60
C ASP A 154 14.28 -21.52 -11.04
N GLY A 155 14.49 -20.37 -11.71
CA GLY A 155 15.03 -20.30 -13.06
C GLY A 155 14.11 -20.89 -14.13
N THR A 156 12.82 -21.03 -13.86
CA THR A 156 11.86 -21.69 -14.76
C THR A 156 11.21 -20.76 -15.78
N LEU A 157 11.71 -19.53 -15.91
CA LEU A 157 11.15 -18.47 -16.76
C LEU A 157 11.01 -18.90 -18.23
N ARG A 158 9.79 -18.79 -18.77
CA ARG A 158 9.44 -19.17 -20.14
C ARG A 158 8.46 -18.18 -20.76
N TYR A 159 8.73 -17.81 -22.02
CA TYR A 159 7.77 -17.08 -22.84
C TYR A 159 6.67 -18.03 -23.31
N SER A 160 5.41 -17.62 -23.16
CA SER A 160 4.24 -18.41 -23.56
C SER A 160 4.15 -18.56 -25.08
N LYS A 161 3.28 -19.47 -25.54
CA LYS A 161 3.07 -19.66 -27.00
C LYS A 161 2.48 -18.41 -27.65
N LYS A 162 1.58 -17.70 -26.97
CA LYS A 162 1.00 -16.44 -27.46
C LYS A 162 2.05 -15.34 -27.66
N GLN A 163 2.98 -15.20 -26.71
CA GLN A 163 4.10 -14.25 -26.82
C GLN A 163 5.08 -14.59 -27.97
N LYS A 164 5.17 -15.87 -28.35
CA LYS A 164 6.01 -16.34 -29.47
C LYS A 164 5.35 -16.20 -30.84
N GLU A 165 4.03 -16.31 -30.89
CA GLU A 165 3.22 -16.21 -32.12
C GLU A 165 2.89 -14.75 -32.50
N GLY A 166 2.95 -13.81 -31.54
CA GLY A 166 2.80 -12.37 -31.78
C GLY A 166 4.07 -11.64 -32.25
N LYS A 167 5.13 -12.38 -32.59
CA LYS A 167 6.37 -11.89 -33.23
C LYS A 167 6.39 -12.27 -34.71
#